data_AF-A0A6J7RJ73-F1
#
_entry.id   AF-A0A6J7RJ73-F1
#
_cell.length_a   1.000
_cell.length_b   1.000
_cell.length_c   1.000
_cell.angle_alpha   90.00
_cell.angle_beta   90.00
_cell.angle_gamma   90.00
#
_symmetry.space_group_name_H-M   'P 1'
#
loop_
_entity.id
_entity.type
_entity.pdbx_description
1 polymer ?
#
loop_
_entity_poly.entity_id
_entity_poly.type
_entity_poly.pdbx_seq_one_letter_code
_entity_poly.pdbx_strand_id
1 'polypeptide(L)'
;MVSAVRLIDSLLGGHIENASLLLRWGGAIWLTNLVIFALWYWELDRGGPAARAEGERRFPDLLFTQMATPEVAPPDWEPTFVDYFYLAFTNATAFSPTDVLPLTRWAKLLMLLESAMSFSLVILVIARAVNILN
;
A
#
# COMPACT_ATOMS: atom_id res chain seq x y z
N MET A 1 11.30 2.96 0.79
CA MET A 1 11.38 3.36 2.22
C MET A 1 12.30 4.55 2.47
N VAL A 2 13.58 4.52 2.08
CA VAL A 2 14.52 5.66 2.30
C VAL A 2 14.00 6.98 1.72
N SER A 3 13.35 6.96 0.55
CA SER A 3 12.77 8.17 -0.07
C SER A 3 11.59 8.75 0.70
N ALA A 4 10.77 7.92 1.35
CA ALA A 4 9.67 8.38 2.19
C ALA A 4 10.20 9.02 3.47
N VAL A 5 11.19 8.40 4.13
CA VAL A 5 11.87 8.99 5.29
C VAL A 5 12.56 10.30 4.93
N ARG A 6 13.24 10.37 3.78
CA ARG A 6 13.85 11.61 3.28
C ARG A 6 12.84 12.70 2.96
N LEU A 7 11.63 12.35 2.51
CA LEU A 7 10.55 13.32 2.34
C LEU A 7 10.12 13.88 3.69
N ILE A 8 9.99 13.02 4.71
CA ILE A 8 9.65 13.42 6.08
C ILE A 8 10.73 14.36 6.61
N ASP A 9 12.02 14.00 6.51
CA ASP A 9 13.13 14.87 6.91
C ASP A 9 13.16 16.20 6.14
N SER A 10 12.92 16.17 4.83
CA SER A 10 12.87 17.38 4.01
C SER A 10 11.67 18.27 4.34
N LEU A 11 10.53 17.69 4.74
CA LEU A 11 9.34 18.41 5.20
C LEU A 11 9.57 19.06 6.58
N LEU A 12 10.34 18.40 7.44
CA LEU A 12 10.68 18.88 8.78
C LEU A 12 11.78 19.95 8.76
N GLY A 13 12.72 19.90 7.80
CA GLY A 13 13.87 20.80 7.74
C GLY A 13 13.83 21.96 6.73
N GLY A 14 12.95 21.91 5.72
CA GLY A 14 13.00 22.83 4.56
C GLY A 14 12.05 24.04 4.60
N HIS A 15 12.57 25.23 4.30
CA HIS A 15 11.76 26.38 3.86
C HIS A 15 11.28 26.12 2.41
N ILE A 16 10.11 25.50 2.27
CA ILE A 16 9.52 25.22 0.95
C ILE A 16 8.58 26.37 0.58
N GLU A 17 9.03 27.24 -0.33
CA GLU A 17 8.31 28.44 -0.79
C GLU A 17 7.23 28.14 -1.85
N ASN A 18 7.16 26.92 -2.38
CA ASN A 18 6.24 26.54 -3.47
C ASN A 18 5.40 25.29 -3.15
N ALA A 19 4.13 25.50 -2.75
CA ALA A 19 3.18 24.44 -2.43
C ALA A 19 2.92 23.47 -3.61
N SER A 20 2.93 23.96 -4.85
CA SER A 20 2.71 23.11 -6.05
C SER A 20 3.88 22.16 -6.34
N LEU A 21 5.09 22.52 -5.90
CA LEU A 21 6.26 21.66 -6.00
C LEU A 21 6.20 20.56 -4.92
N LEU A 22 5.81 20.95 -3.70
CA LEU A 22 5.60 20.03 -2.57
C LEU A 22 4.57 18.94 -2.87
N LEU A 23 3.42 19.32 -3.45
CA LEU A 23 2.37 18.37 -3.82
C LEU A 23 2.83 17.39 -4.90
N ARG A 24 3.63 17.84 -5.88
CA ARG A 24 4.16 16.97 -6.94
C ARG A 24 5.18 15.96 -6.40
N TRP A 25 6.15 16.41 -5.60
CA TRP A 25 7.13 15.51 -4.99
C TRP A 25 6.50 14.58 -3.96
N GLY A 26 5.60 15.10 -3.12
CA GLY A 26 4.85 14.31 -2.15
C GLY A 26 3.99 13.23 -2.82
N GLY A 27 3.25 13.60 -3.87
CA GLY A 27 2.45 12.66 -4.66
C GLY A 27 3.29 11.58 -5.35
N ALA A 28 4.43 11.94 -5.95
CA ALA A 28 5.33 10.98 -6.58
C ALA A 28 5.91 9.97 -5.57
N ILE A 29 6.28 10.44 -4.38
CA ILE A 29 6.81 9.57 -3.31
C ILE A 29 5.73 8.69 -2.72
N TRP A 30 4.52 9.22 -2.54
CA TRP A 30 3.36 8.44 -2.12
C TRP A 30 3.03 7.34 -3.13
N LEU A 31 2.98 7.65 -4.43
CA LEU A 31 2.76 6.67 -5.49
C LEU A 31 3.86 5.60 -5.53
N THR A 32 5.12 6.01 -5.36
CA THR A 32 6.25 5.07 -5.30
C THR A 32 6.11 4.12 -4.11
N ASN A 33 5.70 4.64 -2.94
CA ASN A 33 5.48 3.81 -1.76
C ASN A 33 4.36 2.79 -2.02
N LEU A 34 3.27 3.22 -2.64
CA LEU A 34 2.14 2.38 -3.01
C LEU A 34 2.53 1.25 -3.96
N VAL A 35 3.35 1.54 -4.99
CA VAL A 35 3.89 0.51 -5.89
C VAL A 35 4.80 -0.48 -5.16
N ILE A 36 5.64 0.00 -4.23
CA ILE A 36 6.52 -0.88 -3.44
C ILE A 36 5.68 -1.84 -2.57
N PHE A 37 4.64 -1.35 -1.90
CA PHE A 37 3.77 -2.21 -1.09
C PHE A 37 2.97 -3.19 -1.95
N ALA A 38 2.45 -2.74 -3.09
CA ALA A 38 1.80 -3.63 -4.06
C ALA A 38 2.71 -4.78 -4.50
N LEU A 39 3.98 -4.49 -4.79
CA LEU A 39 4.99 -5.49 -5.12
C LEU A 39 5.30 -6.41 -3.94
N TRP A 40 5.40 -5.89 -2.72
CA TRP A 40 5.59 -6.72 -1.53
C TRP A 40 4.43 -7.67 -1.30
N TYR A 41 3.18 -7.22 -1.44
CA TYR A 41 2.04 -8.12 -1.33
C TYR A 41 2.03 -9.17 -2.46
N TRP A 42 2.32 -8.76 -3.69
CA TRP A 42 2.42 -9.65 -4.86
C TRP A 42 3.47 -10.76 -4.68
N GLU A 43 4.66 -10.39 -4.21
CA GLU A 43 5.80 -11.29 -4.11
C GLU A 43 5.74 -12.18 -2.86
N LEU A 44 5.12 -11.70 -1.78
CA LEU A 44 5.06 -12.44 -0.52
C LEU A 44 3.83 -13.33 -0.40
N ASP A 45 2.71 -12.96 -1.03
CA ASP A 45 1.50 -13.78 -0.97
C ASP A 45 1.72 -15.15 -1.61
N ARG A 46 1.38 -16.20 -0.86
CA ARG A 46 1.53 -17.62 -1.23
C ARG A 46 2.97 -18.01 -1.61
N GLY A 47 3.97 -17.27 -1.13
CA GLY A 47 5.38 -17.55 -1.42
C GLY A 47 5.85 -17.04 -2.78
N GLY A 48 5.07 -16.16 -3.40
CA GLY A 48 5.40 -15.49 -4.65
C GLY A 48 4.72 -16.09 -5.88
N PRO A 49 4.87 -15.44 -7.04
CA PRO A 49 4.11 -15.77 -8.25
C PRO A 49 4.41 -17.19 -8.77
N ALA A 50 5.65 -17.66 -8.62
CA ALA A 50 6.06 -19.00 -9.04
C ALA A 50 5.39 -20.09 -8.18
N ALA A 51 5.44 -19.95 -6.85
CA ALA A 51 4.78 -20.89 -5.93
C ALA A 51 3.24 -20.86 -6.05
N ARG A 52 2.66 -19.73 -6.50
CA ARG A 52 1.23 -19.61 -6.84
C ARG A 52 0.86 -20.43 -8.08
N ALA A 53 1.63 -20.31 -9.15
CA ALA A 53 1.40 -21.05 -10.40
C ALA A 53 1.56 -22.57 -10.23
N GLU A 54 2.45 -23.00 -9.32
CA GLU A 54 2.70 -24.40 -9.01
C GLU A 54 1.72 -25.00 -7.98
N GLY A 55 0.87 -24.17 -7.35
CA GLY A 55 -0.12 -24.61 -6.36
C GLY A 55 0.47 -25.15 -5.06
N GLU A 56 1.74 -24.87 -4.76
CA GLU A 56 2.49 -25.50 -3.66
C GLU A 56 1.96 -25.13 -2.26
N ARG A 57 1.39 -23.92 -2.10
CA ARG A 57 0.85 -23.46 -0.81
C ARG A 57 -0.67 -23.56 -0.74
N ARG A 58 -1.13 -24.44 0.15
CA ARG A 58 -2.55 -24.71 0.42
C ARG A 58 -3.32 -23.57 1.10
N PHE A 59 -2.64 -22.65 1.78
CA PHE A 59 -3.28 -21.56 2.53
C PHE A 59 -2.77 -20.19 2.03
N PRO A 60 -3.67 -19.26 1.63
CA PRO A 60 -3.28 -17.92 1.21
C PRO A 60 -2.79 -17.05 2.37
N ASP A 61 -1.88 -16.11 2.10
CA ASP A 61 -1.51 -15.07 3.05
C ASP A 61 -2.54 -13.93 3.05
N LEU A 62 -3.09 -13.64 1.85
CA LEU A 62 -4.15 -12.68 1.59
C LEU A 62 -5.37 -13.38 0.97
N LEU A 63 -6.52 -13.29 1.64
CA LEU A 63 -7.78 -13.85 1.14
C LEU A 63 -8.60 -12.76 0.46
N PHE A 64 -8.63 -12.81 -0.87
CA PHE A 64 -9.48 -11.95 -1.69
C PHE A 64 -10.93 -12.45 -1.66
N THR A 65 -11.90 -11.55 -1.72
CA THR A 65 -13.34 -11.91 -1.77
C THR A 65 -13.68 -12.92 -2.87
N GLN A 66 -13.06 -12.83 -4.05
CA GLN A 66 -13.23 -13.76 -5.16
C GLN A 66 -12.80 -15.20 -4.79
N MET A 67 -11.84 -15.35 -3.87
CA MET A 67 -11.45 -16.66 -3.33
C MET A 67 -12.46 -17.19 -2.30
N ALA A 68 -13.10 -16.29 -1.54
CA ALA A 68 -14.08 -16.65 -0.52
C ALA A 68 -15.47 -16.93 -1.10
N THR A 69 -15.78 -16.38 -2.28
CA THR A 69 -17.05 -16.56 -2.97
C THR A 69 -16.81 -17.00 -4.42
N PRO A 70 -16.45 -18.27 -4.67
CA PRO A 70 -16.13 -18.78 -6.00
C PRO A 70 -17.31 -18.69 -6.99
N GLU A 71 -18.54 -18.65 -6.48
CA GLU A 71 -19.78 -18.56 -7.27
C GLU A 71 -19.90 -17.28 -8.10
N VAL A 72 -19.20 -16.21 -7.69
CA VAL A 72 -19.20 -14.91 -8.37
C VAL A 72 -17.85 -14.58 -9.04
N ALA A 73 -16.92 -15.54 -9.02
CA ALA A 73 -15.61 -15.41 -9.64
C ALA A 73 -15.49 -16.30 -10.89
N PRO A 74 -14.69 -15.91 -11.89
CA PRO A 74 -14.32 -16.82 -12.98
C PRO A 74 -13.73 -18.14 -12.46
N PRO A 75 -13.97 -19.29 -13.14
CA PRO A 75 -13.51 -20.61 -12.67
C PRO A 75 -12.00 -20.71 -12.41
N ASP A 76 -11.21 -20.00 -13.21
CA ASP A 76 -9.74 -19.97 -13.13
C ASP A 76 -9.23 -18.62 -12.59
N TRP A 77 -10.04 -17.95 -11.76
CA TRP A 77 -9.64 -16.66 -11.20
C TRP A 77 -8.42 -16.81 -10.28
N GLU A 78 -7.43 -15.96 -10.51
CA GLU A 78 -6.26 -15.80 -9.65
C GLU A 78 -5.98 -14.31 -9.45
N PRO A 79 -5.42 -13.92 -8.29
CA PRO A 79 -5.09 -12.53 -8.04
C PRO A 79 -3.93 -12.10 -8.95
N THR A 80 -4.13 -11.00 -9.67
CA THR A 80 -3.18 -10.35 -10.56
C THR A 80 -2.56 -9.12 -9.89
N PHE A 81 -1.47 -8.57 -10.44
CA PHE A 81 -0.77 -7.45 -9.79
C PHE A 81 -1.69 -6.26 -9.50
N VAL A 82 -2.70 -6.05 -10.35
CA VAL A 82 -3.69 -4.99 -10.19
C VAL A 82 -4.50 -5.16 -8.90
N ASP A 83 -4.82 -6.39 -8.51
CA ASP A 83 -5.54 -6.68 -7.26
C ASP A 83 -4.71 -6.29 -6.02
N TYR A 84 -3.40 -6.52 -6.05
CA TYR A 84 -2.50 -6.12 -4.97
C TYR A 84 -2.19 -4.62 -4.98
N PHE A 85 -2.18 -3.99 -6.16
CA PHE A 85 -2.11 -2.53 -6.28
C PHE A 85 -3.36 -1.86 -5.70
N TYR A 86 -4.53 -2.43 -5.97
CA TYR A 86 -5.80 -1.99 -5.37
C TYR A 86 -5.78 -2.14 -3.84
N LEU A 87 -5.29 -3.29 -3.33
CA LEU A 87 -5.09 -3.51 -1.90
C LEU A 87 -4.16 -2.45 -1.28
N ALA A 88 -2.99 -2.21 -1.88
CA ALA A 88 -2.04 -1.21 -1.39
C ALA A 88 -2.68 0.20 -1.38
N PHE A 89 -3.37 0.56 -2.45
CA PHE A 89 -4.06 1.85 -2.55
C PHE A 89 -5.11 2.03 -1.44
N THR A 90 -5.98 1.05 -1.25
CA THR A 90 -7.07 1.13 -0.26
C THR A 90 -6.53 1.09 1.18
N ASN A 91 -5.49 0.30 1.44
CA ASN A 91 -4.84 0.24 2.75
C ASN A 91 -4.03 1.51 3.08
N ALA A 92 -3.37 2.11 2.10
CA ALA A 92 -2.66 3.38 2.24
C ALA A 92 -3.60 4.57 2.44
N THR A 93 -4.77 4.56 1.80
CA THR A 93 -5.76 5.64 1.92
C THR A 93 -6.70 5.46 3.12
N ALA A 94 -6.64 4.32 3.81
CA ALA A 94 -7.59 3.90 4.86
C ALA A 94 -9.06 3.85 4.39
N PHE A 95 -9.30 3.87 3.08
CA PHE A 95 -10.59 3.66 2.45
C PHE A 95 -10.59 2.28 1.79
N SER A 96 -10.83 1.23 2.57
CA SER A 96 -10.96 -0.14 2.06
C SER A 96 -12.40 -0.63 2.15
N PRO A 97 -12.94 -1.23 1.07
CA PRO A 97 -14.23 -1.90 1.10
C PRO A 97 -14.19 -3.27 1.80
N THR A 98 -13.13 -3.61 2.55
CA THR A 98 -12.93 -4.93 3.19
C THR A 98 -12.95 -6.09 2.17
N ASP A 99 -12.30 -5.91 1.04
CA ASP A 99 -12.21 -6.86 -0.07
C ASP A 99 -11.09 -7.90 0.06
N VAL A 100 -10.10 -7.64 0.92
CA VAL A 100 -8.99 -8.56 1.19
C VAL A 100 -8.74 -8.73 2.70
N LEU A 101 -8.62 -9.97 3.16
CA LEU A 101 -8.33 -10.31 4.55
C LEU A 101 -6.88 -10.81 4.73
N PRO A 102 -6.07 -10.19 5.61
CA PRO A 102 -4.74 -10.68 5.95
C PRO A 102 -4.83 -11.87 6.91
N LEU A 103 -4.50 -13.07 6.42
CA LEU A 103 -4.58 -14.30 7.20
C LEU A 103 -3.31 -14.55 8.01
N THR A 104 -2.13 -14.25 7.46
CA THR A 104 -0.86 -14.51 8.14
C THR A 104 -0.34 -13.31 8.94
N ARG A 105 0.54 -13.59 9.90
CA ARG A 105 1.10 -12.56 10.80
C ARG A 105 1.91 -11.51 10.02
N TRP A 106 2.65 -11.93 9.00
CA TRP A 106 3.43 -11.01 8.17
C TRP A 106 2.54 -10.12 7.31
N ALA A 107 1.46 -10.65 6.72
CA ALA A 107 0.47 -9.84 6.01
C ALA A 107 -0.13 -8.75 6.91
N LYS A 108 -0.50 -9.11 8.15
CA LYS A 108 -1.01 -8.15 9.15
C LYS A 108 0.02 -7.06 9.49
N LEU A 109 1.29 -7.44 9.69
CA LEU A 109 2.36 -6.49 10.00
C LEU A 109 2.69 -5.56 8.82
N LEU A 110 2.66 -6.07 7.58
CA LEU A 110 2.87 -5.25 6.38
C LEU A 110 1.75 -4.25 6.19
N MET A 111 0.49 -4.68 6.33
CA MET A 111 -0.66 -3.78 6.25
C MET A 111 -0.60 -2.70 7.34
N LEU A 112 -0.24 -3.09 8.58
CA LEU A 112 -0.04 -2.13 9.67
C LEU A 112 1.05 -1.10 9.34
N LEU A 113 2.19 -1.55 8.81
CA LEU A 113 3.31 -0.70 8.45
C LEU A 113 2.95 0.28 7.33
N GLU A 114 2.24 -0.17 6.30
CA GLU A 114 1.77 0.67 5.20
C GLU A 114 0.81 1.75 5.68
N SER A 115 -0.20 1.38 6.49
CA SER A 115 -1.17 2.33 7.04
C SER A 115 -0.49 3.35 7.96
N ALA A 116 0.44 2.92 8.82
CA ALA A 116 1.17 3.82 9.72
C ALA A 116 2.03 4.86 8.95
N MET A 117 2.71 4.44 7.88
CA MET A 117 3.48 5.35 7.04
C MET A 117 2.59 6.30 6.25
N SER A 118 1.49 5.79 5.70
CA SER A 118 0.55 6.61 4.94
C SER A 118 -0.14 7.65 5.83
N PHE A 119 -0.54 7.26 7.03
CA PHE A 119 -1.08 8.16 8.04
C PHE A 119 -0.09 9.25 8.45
N SER A 120 1.18 8.89 8.65
CA SER A 120 2.25 9.83 8.97
C SER A 120 2.47 10.85 7.85
N LEU A 121 2.44 10.40 6.59
CA LEU A 121 2.57 11.27 5.41
C LEU A 121 1.41 12.29 5.33
N VAL A 122 0.18 11.85 5.57
CA VAL A 122 -1.00 12.74 5.60
C VAL A 122 -0.89 13.79 6.71
N ILE A 123 -0.53 13.38 7.94
CA ILE A 123 -0.35 14.30 9.07
C ILE A 123 0.70 15.38 8.75
N LEU A 124 1.84 14.97 8.20
CA LEU A 124 2.93 15.90 7.87
C LEU A 124 2.52 16.90 6.79
N VAL A 125 1.80 16.46 5.76
CA VAL A 125 1.29 17.34 4.71
C VAL A 125 0.30 18.36 5.29
N ILE A 126 -0.62 17.94 6.15
CA ILE A 126 -1.59 18.83 6.81
C ILE A 126 -0.85 19.83 7.71
N ALA A 127 0.04 19.36 8.58
CA ALA A 127 0.82 20.20 9.48
C ALA A 127 1.62 21.28 8.71
N ARG A 128 2.22 20.89 7.59
CA ARG A 128 2.96 21.83 6.73
C ARG A 128 2.05 22.82 6.03
N ALA A 129 0.88 22.40 5.54
CA ALA A 129 -0.08 23.30 4.91
C ALA A 129 -0.56 24.38 5.88
N VAL A 130 -0.86 24.01 7.13
CA VAL A 130 -1.24 24.96 8.19
C VAL A 130 -0.09 25.93 8.50
N ASN A 131 1.15 25.46 8.56
CA ASN A 131 2.32 26.32 8.81
C ASN A 131 2.65 27.28 7.65
N ILE A 132 2.18 27.02 6.43
CA ILE A 132 2.35 27.93 5.28
C ILE A 132 1.25 28.99 5.25
N LEU A 133 0.07 28.70 5.81
CA LEU A 133 -1.09 29.58 5.83
C LEU A 133 -1.14 30.54 7.03
N ASN A 134 -0.34 30.30 8.07
CA ASN A 134 -0.14 31.17 9.23
C ASN A 134 1.20 31.89 9.13
#